data_AF-A0A672RIK9-F1
#
_entry.id   AF-A0A672RIK9-F1
#
_cell.length_a   1.000
_cell.length_b   1.000
_cell.length_c   1.000
_cell.angle_alpha   90.00
_cell.angle_beta   90.00
_cell.angle_gamma   90.00
#
_symmetry.space_group_name_H-M   'P 1'
#
loop_
_entity.id
_entity.type
_entity.pdbx_description
1 polymer ?
#
loop_
_entity_poly.entity_id
_entity_poly.type
_entity_poly.pdbx_seq_one_letter_code
_entity_poly.pdbx_strand_id
1 'polypeptide(L)' 'MSKSLKKIVEESREKNIPEVDMCDRGISNLLDIPGLCERLVTSSR' A
#
# COMPACT_ATOMS: atom_id res chain seq x y z
N MET A 1 7.05 6.67 -2.73
CA MET A 1 6.12 6.04 -1.76
C MET A 1 5.41 7.15 -1.00
N SER A 2 4.08 7.28 -1.15
CA SER A 2 3.32 8.34 -0.47
C SER A 2 3.41 8.21 1.06
N LYS A 3 3.36 9.34 1.79
CA LYS A 3 3.45 9.35 3.27
C LYS A 3 2.31 8.56 3.92
N SER A 4 1.11 8.60 3.30
CA SER A 4 -0.06 7.83 3.71
C SER A 4 0.20 6.32 3.62
N LEU A 5 0.68 5.83 2.47
CA LEU A 5 0.93 4.41 2.28
C LEU A 5 1.99 3.87 3.24
N LYS A 6 3.04 4.66 3.50
CA LYS A 6 4.11 4.25 4.40
C LYS A 6 3.60 4.04 5.83
N LYS A 7 2.70 4.91 6.32
CA LYS A 7 2.04 4.70 7.62
C LYS A 7 1.21 3.42 7.65
N ILE A 8 0.42 3.18 6.60
CA ILE A 8 -0.46 2.00 6.50
C ILE A 8 0.36 0.71 6.58
N VAL A 9 1.46 0.63 5.81
CA VAL A 9 2.35 -0.53 5.77
C VAL A 9 3.04 -0.75 7.12
N GLU A 10 3.53 0.31 7.76
CA GLU A 10 4.19 0.19 9.07
C GLU A 10 3.20 -0.23 10.18
N GLU A 11 1.99 0.33 10.21
CA GLU A 11 0.94 -0.06 11.15
C GLU A 11 0.53 -1.52 10.98
N SER A 12 0.35 -1.98 9.74
CA SER A 12 0.03 -3.39 9.45
C SER A 12 1.18 -4.31 9.84
N ARG A 13 2.43 -3.90 9.63
CA ARG A 13 3.62 -4.66 10.05
C ARG A 13 3.74 -4.76 11.57
N GLU A 14 3.54 -3.66 12.28
CA GLU A 14 3.59 -3.59 13.74
C GLU A 14 2.50 -4.45 14.38
N LYS A 15 1.29 -4.43 13.80
CA LYS A 15 0.16 -5.24 14.25
C LYS A 15 0.17 -6.67 13.73
N ASN A 16 1.16 -7.02 12.89
CA ASN A 16 1.25 -8.32 12.20
C ASN A 16 -0.03 -8.70 11.43
N ILE A 17 -0.70 -7.70 10.84
CA ILE A 17 -1.92 -7.91 10.06
C ILE A 17 -1.49 -7.94 8.59
N PRO A 18 -1.48 -9.12 7.94
CA PRO A 18 -1.11 -9.23 6.53
C PRO A 18 -2.18 -8.64 5.60
N GLU A 19 -3.41 -8.49 6.10
CA GLU A 19 -4.53 -7.90 5.38
C GLU A 19 -4.72 -6.42 5.75
N VAL A 20 -5.00 -5.60 4.75
CA VAL A 20 -5.33 -4.20 4.93
C VAL A 20 -6.77 -4.02 4.48
N ASP A 21 -7.64 -3.61 5.41
CA ASP A 21 -8.97 -3.17 5.04
C ASP A 21 -8.84 -1.89 4.20
N MET A 22 -9.16 -2.00 2.92
CA MET A 22 -9.05 -0.92 1.94
C MET A 22 -10.20 0.08 2.12
N CYS A 23 -11.39 -0.38 2.53
CA CYS A 23 -12.57 0.45 2.71
C CYS A 23 -12.39 1.45 3.85
N ASP A 24 -11.92 0.99 5.01
CA ASP A 24 -11.66 1.84 6.19
C ASP A 24 -10.59 2.90 5.91
N ARG A 25 -9.68 2.60 4.98
CA ARG A 25 -8.55 3.48 4.63
C ARG A 25 -8.84 4.38 3.43
N GLY A 26 -10.06 4.35 2.89
CA GLY A 26 -10.46 5.15 1.73
C GLY A 26 -9.72 4.77 0.44
N ILE A 27 -9.21 3.54 0.36
CA ILE A 27 -8.51 2.99 -0.81
C ILE A 27 -9.56 2.26 -1.64
N SER A 28 -9.92 2.82 -2.80
CA SER A 28 -10.91 2.21 -3.68
C SER A 28 -10.29 1.20 -4.66
N ASN A 29 -9.04 1.41 -5.05
CA ASN A 29 -8.29 0.53 -5.93
C ASN A 29 -6.81 0.45 -5.57
N LEU A 30 -6.15 -0.66 -5.93
CA LEU A 30 -4.71 -0.82 -5.82
C LEU A 30 -3.93 0.23 -6.65
N LEU A 31 -4.54 0.72 -7.74
CA LEU A 31 -4.04 1.83 -8.56
C LEU A 31 -4.06 3.18 -7.84
N ASP A 32 -4.95 3.37 -6.87
CA ASP A 32 -5.02 4.60 -6.07
C ASP A 32 -3.86 4.72 -5.09
N ILE A 33 -3.07 3.65 -4.94
CA ILE A 33 -1.89 3.63 -4.11
C ILE A 33 -0.68 4.16 -4.90
N PRO A 34 -0.23 5.41 -4.64
CA PRO A 34 0.85 6.01 -5.41
C PRO A 34 2.18 5.30 -5.12
N GLY A 35 2.74 4.66 -6.14
CA GLY A 35 4.02 3.94 -6.09
C GLY A 35 3.91 2.42 -5.87
N LEU A 36 2.71 1.85 -5.75
CA LEU A 36 2.52 0.40 -5.67
C LEU A 36 2.69 -0.26 -7.04
N CYS A 37 2.06 0.29 -8.08
CA CYS A 37 2.27 -0.19 -9.45
C CYS A 37 3.64 0.18 -10.00
N GLU A 38 4.23 1.29 -9.56
CA GLU A 38 5.55 1.73 -10.00
C GLU A 38 6.64 0.69 -9.68
N ARG A 39 6.54 -0.01 -8.54
CA ARG A 39 7.52 -1.02 -8.12
C ARG A 39 7.33 -2.39 -8.79
N LEU A 40 6.15 -2.68 -9.32
CA LEU A 40 5.89 -3.89 -10.10
C LEU A 40 6.42 -3.76 -11.54
N VAL A 41 6.39 -2.56 -12.12
CA VAL A 41 6.89 -2.32 -13.50
C VAL A 41 8.43 -2.26 -13.56
N THR A 42 9.11 -1.95 -12.46
CA THR A 42 10.59 -1.93 -12.41
C THR A 42 11.25 -3.30 -12.30
N SER A 43 10.49 -4.38 -12.05
CA SER A 43 11.04 -5.74 -11.96
C SER A 43 11.10 -6.48 -13.30
N SER A 44 10.75 -5.81 -14.40
CA SER A 44 10.81 -6.34 -15.77
C SER A 44 11.79 -5.59 -16.69
N ARG A 45 12.84 -4.98 -16.13
CA ARG A 45 14.01 -4.52 -16.89
C ARG A 45 15.30 -4.99 -16.25
#